data_AF-A0A963A3E9-F1
#
_entry.id   AF-A0A963A3E9-F1
#
_cell.length_a   1.000
_cell.length_b   1.000
_cell.length_c   1.000
_cell.angle_alpha   90.00
_cell.angle_beta   90.00
_cell.angle_gamma   90.00
#
_symmetry.space_group_name_H-M   'P 1'
#
loop_
_entity.id
_entity.type
_entity.pdbx_description
1 polymer ?
#
loop_
_entity_poly.entity_id
_entity_poly.type
_entity_poly.pdbx_seq_one_letter_code
_entity_poly.pdbx_strand_id
1 'polypeptide(L)'
;MRSIHARLLLAATLVLAAFLGLGALALDQAFRESMESAVQERLLQQVYALLGAADEDLQGRMRLPEALPNPRLTLPDSGLYAAVVGEQGKYRWRSGSLLGRELGLNRSLAPGDHRFERVLRGAEAFYLLNFGVAWQDDSGNELNYSFTIAENTAATERQVGAFRERLFYWIVGVSLLLLIVQGVVLGWG
;
A
#
# COMPACT_ATOMS: atom_id res chain seq x y z
N MET A 1 -53.60 10.75 -15.24
CA MET A 1 -52.34 10.53 -15.99
C MET A 1 -51.06 10.82 -15.19
N ARG A 2 -51.08 11.55 -14.05
CA ARG A 2 -49.87 11.80 -13.20
C ARG A 2 -49.27 10.58 -12.49
N SER A 3 -50.04 9.50 -12.26
CA SER A 3 -49.61 8.34 -11.46
C SER A 3 -48.56 7.44 -12.13
N ILE A 4 -48.62 7.26 -13.45
CA ILE A 4 -47.67 6.40 -14.18
C ILE A 4 -46.33 7.10 -14.37
N HIS A 5 -46.33 8.37 -14.79
CA HIS A 5 -45.10 9.17 -14.94
C HIS A 5 -44.35 9.33 -13.60
N ALA A 6 -45.07 9.52 -12.48
CA ALA A 6 -44.45 9.62 -11.15
C ALA A 6 -43.81 8.29 -10.70
N ARG A 7 -44.44 7.15 -10.99
CA ARG A 7 -43.88 5.82 -10.69
C ARG A 7 -42.65 5.51 -11.55
N LEU A 8 -42.70 5.84 -12.84
CA LEU A 8 -41.58 5.66 -13.76
C LEU A 8 -40.38 6.54 -13.35
N LEU A 9 -40.65 7.78 -12.94
CA LEU A 9 -39.66 8.71 -12.37
C LEU A 9 -38.97 8.14 -11.13
N LEU A 10 -39.75 7.70 -10.14
CA LEU A 10 -39.21 7.13 -8.91
C LEU A 10 -38.37 5.89 -9.20
N ALA A 11 -38.83 5.01 -10.09
CA ALA A 11 -38.07 3.84 -10.49
C ALA A 11 -36.74 4.24 -11.17
N ALA A 12 -36.76 5.17 -12.12
CA ALA A 12 -35.57 5.63 -12.82
C ALA A 12 -34.56 6.31 -11.88
N THR A 13 -35.03 7.17 -10.96
CA THR A 13 -34.17 7.81 -9.95
C THR A 13 -33.57 6.80 -8.99
N LEU A 14 -34.34 5.80 -8.57
CA LEU A 14 -33.86 4.75 -7.66
C LEU A 14 -32.82 3.86 -8.35
N VAL A 15 -33.05 3.48 -9.61
CA VAL A 15 -32.09 2.74 -10.43
C VAL A 15 -30.81 3.55 -10.65
N LEU A 16 -30.94 4.85 -10.96
CA LEU A 16 -29.79 5.74 -11.13
C LEU A 16 -28.97 5.85 -9.83
N ALA A 17 -29.63 6.08 -8.70
CA ALA A 17 -28.97 6.16 -7.41
C ALA A 17 -28.26 4.85 -7.05
N ALA A 18 -28.89 3.71 -7.32
CA ALA A 18 -28.28 2.40 -7.13
C ALA A 18 -27.06 2.19 -8.04
N PHE A 19 -27.17 2.55 -9.33
CA PHE A 19 -26.07 2.43 -10.29
C PHE A 19 -24.87 3.29 -9.91
N LEU A 20 -25.10 4.57 -9.57
CA LEU A 20 -24.05 5.48 -9.15
C LEU A 20 -23.43 5.05 -7.81
N GLY A 21 -24.25 4.60 -6.85
CA GLY A 21 -23.76 4.09 -5.57
C GLY A 21 -22.88 2.85 -5.73
N LEU A 22 -23.30 1.87 -6.53
CA LEU A 22 -22.51 0.68 -6.83
C LEU A 22 -21.23 1.03 -7.60
N GLY A 23 -21.31 1.93 -8.59
CA GLY A 23 -20.14 2.41 -9.32
C GLY A 23 -19.13 3.12 -8.41
N ALA A 24 -19.61 3.92 -7.46
CA ALA A 24 -18.76 4.57 -6.47
C ALA A 24 -17.99 3.57 -5.62
N LEU A 25 -18.68 2.55 -5.11
CA LEU A 25 -18.09 1.49 -4.30
C LEU A 25 -17.06 0.68 -5.10
N ALA A 26 -17.39 0.33 -6.35
CA ALA A 26 -16.48 -0.40 -7.22
C ALA A 26 -15.21 0.41 -7.53
N LEU A 27 -15.34 1.70 -7.84
CA LEU A 27 -14.20 2.58 -8.12
C LEU A 27 -13.35 2.82 -6.86
N ASP A 28 -13.97 3.01 -5.70
CA ASP A 28 -13.26 3.18 -4.44
C ASP A 28 -12.41 1.95 -4.09
N GLN A 29 -13.00 0.76 -4.24
CA GLN A 29 -12.31 -0.50 -4.01
C GLN A 29 -11.14 -0.69 -4.98
N ALA A 30 -11.37 -0.49 -6.28
CA ALA A 30 -10.34 -0.61 -7.30
C ALA A 30 -9.18 0.39 -7.08
N PHE A 31 -9.48 1.62 -6.65
CA PHE A 31 -8.46 2.61 -6.34
C PHE A 31 -7.63 2.22 -5.11
N ARG A 32 -8.27 1.71 -4.05
CA ARG A 32 -7.55 1.21 -2.86
C ARG A 32 -6.62 0.05 -3.22
N GLU A 33 -7.09 -0.91 -3.99
CA GLU A 33 -6.28 -2.04 -4.46
C GLU A 33 -5.08 -1.58 -5.30
N SER A 34 -5.29 -0.63 -6.22
CA SER A 34 -4.20 -0.04 -7.01
C SER A 34 -3.16 0.66 -6.13
N MET A 35 -3.60 1.39 -5.10
CA MET A 35 -2.70 2.05 -4.15
C MET A 35 -1.89 1.05 -3.32
N GLU A 36 -2.51 -0.06 -2.88
CA GLU A 36 -1.80 -1.12 -2.15
C GLU A 36 -0.79 -1.85 -3.04
N SER A 37 -1.15 -2.17 -4.29
CA SER A 37 -0.22 -2.75 -5.27
C SER A 37 0.98 -1.84 -5.51
N ALA A 38 0.74 -0.54 -5.69
CA ALA A 38 1.81 0.44 -5.89
C ALA A 38 2.74 0.54 -4.67
N VAL A 39 2.20 0.43 -3.44
CA VAL A 39 3.04 0.36 -2.22
C VAL A 39 3.86 -0.93 -2.23
N GLN A 40 3.26 -2.08 -2.51
CA GLN A 40 3.96 -3.37 -2.55
C GLN A 40 5.11 -3.35 -3.57
N GLU A 41 4.88 -2.88 -4.79
CA GLU A 41 5.90 -2.75 -5.84
C GLU A 41 7.04 -1.82 -5.40
N ARG A 42 6.70 -0.67 -4.79
CA ARG A 42 7.71 0.27 -4.27
C ARG A 42 8.54 -0.34 -3.15
N LEU A 43 7.93 -1.09 -2.23
CA LEU A 43 8.67 -1.79 -1.17
C LEU A 43 9.57 -2.89 -1.75
N LEU A 44 9.13 -3.62 -2.77
CA LEU A 44 9.95 -4.60 -3.48
C LEU A 44 11.16 -3.93 -4.15
N GLN A 45 10.96 -2.81 -4.83
CA GLN A 45 12.05 -2.00 -5.38
C GLN A 45 13.05 -1.57 -4.30
N GLN A 46 12.56 -1.22 -3.10
CA GLN A 46 13.43 -0.87 -1.98
C GLN A 46 14.24 -2.07 -1.47
N VAL A 47 13.67 -3.28 -1.44
CA VAL A 47 14.41 -4.51 -1.13
C VAL A 47 15.52 -4.73 -2.15
N TYR A 48 15.22 -4.65 -3.45
CA TYR A 48 16.23 -4.82 -4.49
C TYR A 48 17.31 -3.74 -4.48
N ALA A 49 16.95 -2.50 -4.17
CA ALA A 49 17.92 -1.43 -4.01
C ALA A 49 18.86 -1.68 -2.81
N LEU A 50 18.33 -2.18 -1.70
CA LEU A 50 19.15 -2.58 -0.54
C LEU A 50 20.04 -3.78 -0.88
N LEU A 51 19.50 -4.77 -1.60
CA LEU A 51 20.26 -5.94 -2.02
C LEU A 51 21.40 -5.58 -2.97
N GLY A 52 21.14 -4.72 -3.96
CA GLY A 52 22.15 -4.27 -4.92
C GLY A 52 23.18 -3.30 -4.34
N ALA A 53 22.90 -2.71 -3.17
CA ALA A 53 23.84 -1.89 -2.43
C ALA A 53 24.60 -2.68 -1.35
N ALA A 54 24.17 -3.91 -1.05
CA ALA A 54 24.81 -4.76 -0.07
C ALA A 54 26.15 -5.28 -0.62
N ASP A 55 27.11 -5.41 0.29
CA ASP A 55 28.46 -5.91 0.03
C ASP A 55 28.76 -7.08 0.98
N GLU A 56 29.91 -7.71 0.85
CA GLU A 56 30.36 -8.78 1.74
C GLU A 56 31.28 -8.25 2.85
N ASP A 57 31.11 -8.76 4.07
CA ASP A 57 32.10 -8.57 5.13
C ASP A 57 33.28 -9.53 4.98
N LEU A 58 34.33 -9.34 5.79
CA LEU A 58 35.52 -10.20 5.80
C LEU A 58 35.23 -11.68 6.15
N GLN A 59 33.99 -12.00 6.54
CA GLN A 59 33.52 -13.33 6.91
C GLN A 59 32.53 -13.89 5.88
N GLY A 60 32.35 -13.23 4.72
CA GLY A 60 31.41 -13.63 3.66
C GLY A 60 29.94 -13.33 3.97
N ARG A 61 29.64 -12.57 5.04
CA ARG A 61 28.26 -12.21 5.39
C ARG A 61 27.84 -10.93 4.71
N MET A 62 26.56 -10.83 4.43
CA MET A 62 25.96 -9.63 3.87
C MET A 62 26.15 -8.44 4.82
N ARG A 63 26.71 -7.35 4.30
CA ARG A 63 26.89 -6.07 4.97
C ARG A 63 26.20 -4.98 4.17
N LEU A 64 25.29 -4.27 4.80
CA LEU A 64 24.67 -3.08 4.20
C LEU A 64 25.58 -1.85 4.36
N PRO A 65 25.61 -0.93 3.38
CA PRO A 65 26.43 0.27 3.43
C PRO A 65 25.89 1.27 4.45
N GLU A 66 26.76 2.15 4.95
CA GLU A 66 26.35 3.23 5.86
C GLU A 66 25.44 4.25 5.14
N ALA A 67 25.76 4.54 3.88
CA ALA A 67 24.92 5.36 3.00
C ALA A 67 23.88 4.47 2.31
N LEU A 68 22.69 4.38 2.91
CA LEU A 68 21.58 3.61 2.35
C LEU A 68 20.99 4.29 1.10
N PRO A 69 20.54 3.52 0.09
CA PRO A 69 19.96 4.07 -1.14
C PRO A 69 18.78 5.02 -0.90
N ASN A 70 18.01 4.78 0.17
CA ASN A 70 16.91 5.64 0.57
C ASN A 70 17.24 6.31 1.92
N PRO A 71 17.45 7.64 1.95
CA PRO A 71 17.85 8.34 3.17
C PRO A 71 16.79 8.28 4.26
N ARG A 72 15.50 8.05 3.92
CA ARG A 72 14.44 7.87 4.92
C ARG A 72 14.72 6.69 5.85
N LEU A 73 15.48 5.68 5.41
CA LEU A 73 15.87 4.55 6.27
C LEU A 73 16.86 4.96 7.37
N THR A 74 17.54 6.08 7.23
CA THR A 74 18.46 6.61 8.25
C THR A 74 17.78 7.61 9.18
N LEU A 75 16.81 8.36 8.66
CA LEU A 75 16.10 9.38 9.45
C LEU A 75 15.10 8.74 10.44
N PRO A 76 15.22 9.04 11.75
CA PRO A 76 14.20 8.69 12.73
C PRO A 76 12.83 9.23 12.33
N ASP A 77 11.78 8.45 12.60
CA ASP A 77 10.38 8.83 12.34
C ASP A 77 10.04 9.17 10.87
N SER A 78 10.85 8.70 9.92
CA SER A 78 10.60 8.92 8.49
C SER A 78 9.35 8.21 7.96
N GLY A 79 8.76 7.32 8.75
CA GLY A 79 7.66 6.44 8.36
C GLY A 79 8.08 5.27 7.46
N LEU A 80 9.38 5.07 7.21
CA LEU A 80 9.94 3.95 6.45
C LEU A 80 11.03 3.26 7.26
N TYR A 81 10.92 1.94 7.39
CA TYR A 81 11.75 1.13 8.29
C TYR A 81 12.21 -0.13 7.57
N ALA A 82 13.44 -0.56 7.82
CA ALA A 82 13.95 -1.82 7.27
C ALA A 82 14.71 -2.60 8.34
N ALA A 83 14.53 -3.92 8.33
CA ALA A 83 15.31 -4.85 9.12
C ALA A 83 15.74 -6.02 8.23
N VAL A 84 16.92 -6.57 8.50
CA VAL A 84 17.41 -7.77 7.84
C VAL A 84 17.78 -8.77 8.93
N VAL A 85 17.26 -9.98 8.79
CA VAL A 85 17.58 -11.09 9.69
C VAL A 85 18.16 -12.22 8.85
N GLY A 86 19.28 -12.79 9.28
CA GLY A 86 19.95 -13.88 8.59
C GLY A 86 20.43 -14.97 9.55
N GLU A 87 20.87 -16.08 8.99
CA GLU A 87 21.55 -17.16 9.73
C GLU A 87 20.74 -17.66 10.94
N GLN A 88 19.43 -17.90 10.75
CA GLN A 88 18.50 -18.30 11.81
C GLN A 88 18.43 -17.30 13.00
N GLY A 89 18.64 -16.01 12.73
CA GLY A 89 18.54 -14.95 13.73
C GLY A 89 19.85 -14.55 14.39
N LYS A 90 20.99 -15.13 13.97
CA LYS A 90 22.33 -14.73 14.41
C LYS A 90 22.72 -13.38 13.82
N TYR A 91 22.43 -13.17 12.54
CA TYR A 91 22.62 -11.88 11.90
C TYR A 91 21.35 -11.03 12.04
N ARG A 92 21.50 -9.80 12.56
CA ARG A 92 20.42 -8.84 12.69
C ARG A 92 20.93 -7.43 12.37
N TRP A 93 20.37 -6.85 11.33
CA TRP A 93 20.57 -5.46 10.95
C TRP A 93 19.25 -4.71 11.03
N ARG A 94 19.31 -3.44 11.46
CA ARG A 94 18.15 -2.55 11.56
C ARG A 94 18.54 -1.18 11.03
N SER A 95 17.63 -0.56 10.28
CA SER A 95 17.80 0.80 9.77
C SER A 95 17.81 1.83 10.91
N GLY A 96 18.47 2.97 10.71
CA GLY A 96 18.52 4.07 11.69
C GLY A 96 17.14 4.64 12.02
N SER A 97 16.19 4.55 11.08
CA SER A 97 14.81 4.96 11.29
C SER A 97 14.09 4.14 12.37
N LEU A 98 14.52 2.90 12.66
CA LEU A 98 13.96 2.05 13.72
C LEU A 98 14.41 2.44 15.13
N LEU A 99 15.32 3.40 15.28
CA LEU A 99 15.79 3.85 16.59
C LEU A 99 14.61 4.33 17.43
N GLY A 100 14.44 3.72 18.61
CA GLY A 100 13.34 4.03 19.53
C GLY A 100 11.98 3.40 19.18
N ARG A 101 11.87 2.57 18.13
CA ARG A 101 10.63 1.85 17.77
C ARG A 101 10.81 0.33 17.76
N GLU A 102 9.88 -0.40 18.37
CA GLU A 102 9.83 -1.86 18.32
C GLU A 102 8.67 -2.35 17.44
N LEU A 103 8.91 -2.47 16.14
CA LEU A 103 7.91 -2.97 15.19
C LEU A 103 7.87 -4.51 15.09
N GLY A 104 8.82 -5.22 15.71
CA GLY A 104 8.90 -6.67 15.69
C GLY A 104 9.18 -7.26 14.31
N LEU A 105 10.11 -6.66 13.56
CA LEU A 105 10.45 -7.04 12.17
C LEU A 105 11.41 -8.24 12.13
N ASN A 106 11.03 -9.36 12.75
CA ASN A 106 11.89 -10.52 12.96
C ASN A 106 11.42 -11.78 12.20
N ARG A 107 10.67 -11.62 11.11
CA ARG A 107 10.10 -12.77 10.41
C ARG A 107 11.13 -13.36 9.44
N SER A 108 11.45 -14.64 9.63
CA SER A 108 12.25 -15.39 8.66
C SER A 108 11.33 -15.98 7.60
N LEU A 109 11.64 -15.75 6.33
CA LEU A 109 11.00 -16.37 5.17
C LEU A 109 12.02 -17.26 4.44
N ALA A 110 11.52 -18.27 3.73
CA ALA A 110 12.35 -19.05 2.82
C ALA A 110 12.80 -18.19 1.62
N PRO A 111 13.98 -18.45 1.03
CA PRO A 111 14.43 -17.76 -0.17
C PRO A 111 13.39 -17.80 -1.29
N GLY A 112 13.14 -16.67 -1.95
CA GLY A 112 12.17 -16.54 -3.06
C GLY A 112 10.73 -16.27 -2.61
N ASP A 113 10.39 -16.54 -1.34
CA ASP A 113 9.08 -16.18 -0.80
C ASP A 113 9.02 -14.70 -0.46
N HIS A 114 7.90 -14.08 -0.80
CA HIS A 114 7.58 -12.72 -0.38
C HIS A 114 6.17 -12.66 0.18
N ARG A 115 5.99 -11.81 1.20
CA ARG A 115 4.69 -11.62 1.85
C ARG A 115 4.47 -10.16 2.16
N PHE A 116 3.42 -9.62 1.55
CA PHE A 116 2.89 -8.30 1.82
C PHE A 116 1.71 -8.41 2.79
N GLU A 117 1.72 -7.60 3.85
CA GLU A 117 0.62 -7.54 4.81
C GLU A 117 0.48 -6.15 5.42
N ARG A 118 -0.75 -5.77 5.77
CA ARG A 118 -1.02 -4.58 6.58
C ARG A 118 -1.15 -5.00 8.04
N VAL A 119 -0.35 -4.42 8.93
CA VAL A 119 -0.38 -4.71 10.37
C VAL A 119 -0.60 -3.45 11.18
N LEU A 120 -1.26 -3.61 12.31
CA LEU A 120 -1.38 -2.58 13.33
C LEU A 120 -0.27 -2.79 14.38
N ARG A 121 0.46 -1.72 14.71
CA ARG A 121 1.49 -1.71 15.75
C ARG A 121 1.25 -0.49 16.65
N GLY A 122 0.74 -0.74 17.85
CA GLY A 122 0.25 0.32 18.72
C GLY A 122 -0.96 1.03 18.10
N ALA A 123 -0.87 2.35 17.93
CA ALA A 123 -1.91 3.18 17.31
C ALA A 123 -1.68 3.43 15.79
N GLU A 124 -0.56 2.97 15.24
CA GLU A 124 -0.18 3.20 13.85
C GLU A 124 -0.35 1.93 13.00
N ALA A 125 -0.80 2.09 11.76
CA ALA A 125 -0.88 1.03 10.79
C ALA A 125 0.32 1.11 9.82
N PHE A 126 0.84 -0.06 9.46
CA PHE A 126 2.00 -0.21 8.57
C PHE A 126 1.72 -1.25 7.49
N TYR A 127 2.21 -0.98 6.28
CA TYR A 127 2.40 -1.98 5.24
C TYR A 127 3.76 -2.62 5.45
N LEU A 128 3.78 -3.95 5.58
CA LEU A 128 4.98 -4.76 5.76
C LEU A 128 5.18 -5.63 4.54
N LEU A 129 6.39 -5.56 3.99
CA LEU A 129 6.86 -6.49 2.98
C LEU A 129 8.00 -7.31 3.59
N ASN A 130 7.82 -8.62 3.62
CA ASN A 130 8.86 -9.58 3.98
C ASN A 130 9.33 -10.27 2.69
N PHE A 131 10.64 -10.44 2.53
CA PHE A 131 11.23 -11.04 1.34
C PHE A 131 12.42 -11.91 1.74
N GLY A 132 12.38 -13.21 1.42
CA GLY A 132 13.48 -14.14 1.65
C GLY A 132 14.47 -14.12 0.50
N VAL A 133 15.77 -14.03 0.81
CA VAL A 133 16.88 -14.00 -0.15
C VAL A 133 17.88 -15.08 0.20
N ALA A 134 18.31 -15.82 -0.82
CA ALA A 134 19.53 -16.62 -0.77
C ALA A 134 20.69 -15.74 -1.25
N TRP A 135 21.62 -15.45 -0.35
CA TRP A 135 22.86 -14.72 -0.65
C TRP A 135 23.97 -15.74 -0.86
N GLN A 136 24.67 -15.66 -1.98
CA GLN A 136 25.86 -16.47 -2.19
C GLN A 136 27.08 -15.62 -1.87
N ASP A 137 27.95 -16.11 -0.98
CA ASP A 137 29.22 -15.44 -0.70
C ASP A 137 30.23 -15.60 -1.86
N ASP A 138 31.31 -14.82 -1.85
CA ASP A 138 32.41 -14.92 -2.82
C ASP A 138 33.06 -16.32 -2.90
N SER A 139 32.89 -17.14 -1.84
CA SER A 139 33.38 -18.52 -1.76
C SER A 139 32.36 -19.55 -2.29
N GLY A 140 31.18 -19.11 -2.70
CA GLY A 140 30.11 -19.95 -3.23
C GLY A 140 29.14 -20.53 -2.19
N ASN A 141 29.27 -20.18 -0.91
CA ASN A 141 28.36 -20.64 0.14
C ASN A 141 27.05 -19.85 0.15
N GLU A 142 25.93 -20.56 0.28
CA GLU A 142 24.60 -19.95 0.31
C GLU A 142 24.15 -19.66 1.75
N LEU A 143 23.87 -18.39 2.03
CA LEU A 143 23.39 -17.85 3.30
C LEU A 143 22.00 -17.26 3.11
N ASN A 144 21.05 -17.69 3.96
CA ASN A 144 19.68 -17.21 3.88
C ASN A 144 19.46 -15.96 4.73
N TYR A 145 18.92 -14.93 4.10
CA TYR A 145 18.52 -13.67 4.71
C TYR A 145 17.03 -13.39 4.46
N SER A 146 16.43 -12.61 5.34
CA SER A 146 15.05 -12.15 5.24
C SER A 146 15.02 -10.65 5.44
N PHE A 147 14.61 -9.94 4.41
CA PHE A 147 14.41 -8.51 4.42
C PHE A 147 12.98 -8.23 4.85
N THR A 148 12.82 -7.34 5.82
CA THR A 148 11.51 -6.83 6.24
C THR A 148 11.52 -5.32 6.11
N ILE A 149 10.67 -4.78 5.23
CA ILE A 149 10.48 -3.33 5.08
C ILE A 149 9.08 -2.97 5.53
N ALA A 150 8.96 -1.96 6.37
CA ALA A 150 7.70 -1.44 6.87
C ALA A 150 7.53 0.04 6.48
N GLU A 151 6.36 0.41 5.97
CA GLU A 151 5.99 1.79 5.68
C GLU A 151 4.65 2.17 6.34
N ASN A 152 4.57 3.35 6.94
CA ASN A 152 3.36 3.85 7.58
C ASN A 152 2.24 4.11 6.54
N THR A 153 1.01 3.67 6.82
CA THR A 153 -0.11 3.78 5.86
C THR A 153 -0.71 5.19 5.75
N ALA A 154 -0.34 6.14 6.60
CA ALA A 154 -0.98 7.45 6.70
C ALA A 154 -0.89 8.29 5.42
N ALA A 155 0.20 8.15 4.64
CA ALA A 155 0.30 8.81 3.35
C ALA A 155 -0.72 8.24 2.35
N THR A 156 -0.79 6.90 2.26
CA THR A 156 -1.72 6.19 1.38
C THR A 156 -3.19 6.46 1.75
N GLU A 157 -3.53 6.39 3.04
CA GLU A 157 -4.91 6.63 3.50
C GLU A 157 -5.35 8.08 3.25
N ARG A 158 -4.45 9.07 3.36
CA ARG A 158 -4.74 10.45 2.97
C ARG A 158 -5.09 10.57 1.49
N GLN A 159 -4.36 9.85 0.62
CA GLN A 159 -4.61 9.86 -0.82
C GLN A 159 -5.94 9.17 -1.18
N VAL A 160 -6.25 8.05 -0.54
CA VAL A 160 -7.56 7.37 -0.69
C VAL A 160 -8.70 8.26 -0.19
N GLY A 161 -8.54 8.93 0.95
CA GLY A 161 -9.52 9.89 1.47
C GLY A 161 -9.79 11.04 0.50
N ALA A 162 -8.75 11.67 -0.04
CA ALA A 162 -8.88 12.75 -1.01
C ALA A 162 -9.50 12.27 -2.35
N PHE A 163 -9.30 11.01 -2.73
CA PHE A 163 -9.98 10.42 -3.88
C PHE A 163 -11.48 10.25 -3.62
N ARG A 164 -11.86 9.67 -2.47
CA ARG A 164 -13.27 9.50 -2.06
C ARG A 164 -14.04 10.80 -2.03
N GLU A 165 -13.42 11.86 -1.49
CA GLU A 165 -14.05 13.17 -1.41
C GLU A 165 -14.37 13.73 -2.81
N ARG A 166 -13.41 13.64 -3.74
CA ARG A 166 -13.60 14.06 -5.13
C ARG A 166 -14.63 13.21 -5.86
N LEU A 167 -14.59 11.89 -5.65
CA LEU A 167 -15.56 10.96 -6.22
C LEU A 167 -16.98 11.33 -5.78
N PHE A 168 -17.16 11.64 -4.49
CA PHE A 168 -18.45 12.09 -3.97
C PHE A 168 -18.94 13.38 -4.63
N TYR A 169 -18.12 14.42 -4.73
CA TYR A 169 -18.52 15.67 -5.40
C TYR A 169 -18.94 15.44 -6.86
N TRP A 170 -18.20 14.60 -7.60
CA TRP A 170 -18.56 14.27 -8.98
C TRP A 170 -19.85 13.48 -9.08
N ILE A 171 -20.06 12.49 -8.20
CA ILE A 171 -21.31 11.72 -8.17
C ILE A 171 -22.49 12.64 -7.87
N VAL A 172 -22.38 13.51 -6.88
CA VAL A 172 -23.45 14.47 -6.54
C VAL A 172 -23.71 15.42 -7.70
N GLY A 173 -22.66 15.98 -8.31
CA GLY A 173 -22.77 16.88 -9.46
C GLY A 173 -23.45 16.22 -10.67
N VAL A 174 -23.01 15.02 -11.04
CA VAL A 174 -23.60 14.23 -12.13
C VAL A 174 -25.04 13.82 -11.80
N SER A 175 -25.30 13.38 -10.56
CA SER A 175 -26.66 13.04 -10.12
C SER A 175 -27.61 14.22 -10.26
N LEU A 176 -27.20 15.40 -9.78
CA LEU A 176 -28.02 16.61 -9.83
C LEU A 176 -28.27 17.06 -11.28
N LEU A 177 -27.24 17.00 -12.12
CA LEU A 177 -27.37 17.30 -13.55
C LEU A 177 -28.35 16.34 -14.23
N LEU A 178 -28.26 15.04 -13.96
CA LEU A 178 -29.16 14.04 -14.52
C LEU A 178 -30.61 14.23 -14.03
N LEU A 179 -30.81 14.59 -12.76
CA LEU A 179 -32.14 14.92 -12.23
C LEU A 179 -32.76 16.14 -12.92
N ILE A 180 -31.96 17.17 -13.20
CA ILE A 180 -32.41 18.35 -13.96
C ILE A 180 -32.82 17.95 -15.37
N VAL A 181 -31.98 17.17 -16.08
CA VAL A 181 -32.28 16.69 -17.44
C VAL A 181 -33.55 15.84 -17.44
N GLN A 182 -33.69 14.91 -16.51
CA GLN A 182 -34.88 14.08 -16.34
C GLN A 182 -36.12 14.95 -16.12
N GLY A 183 -36.02 16.00 -15.31
CA GLY A 183 -37.09 16.99 -15.10
C GLY A 183 -37.46 17.77 -16.37
N VAL A 184 -36.48 18.25 -17.13
CA VAL A 184 -36.70 19.04 -18.36
C VAL A 184 -37.34 18.19 -19.46
N VAL A 185 -36.80 17.00 -19.73
CA VAL A 185 -37.32 16.08 -20.75
C VAL A 185 -38.79 15.74 -20.48
N LEU A 186 -39.17 15.59 -19.22
CA LEU A 186 -40.54 15.29 -18.82
C LEU A 186 -41.45 16.51 -18.74
N GLY A 187 -40.90 17.72 -18.55
CA GLY A 187 -41.66 18.97 -18.61
C GLY A 187 -42.00 19.42 -20.04
N TRP A 188 -41.31 18.85 -21.03
CA TRP A 188 -41.52 19.12 -22.46
C TRP A 188 -42.42 18.07 -23.15
N GLY A 189 -42.90 17.06 -22.42
CA GLY A 189 -43.77 15.98 -22.92
C GLY A 189 -45.19 16.01 -22.38
#